data_AF-A0A6B3NDT6-F1
#
_entry.id   AF-A0A6B3NDT6-F1
#
_cell.length_a   1.000
_cell.length_b   1.000
_cell.length_c   1.000
_cell.angle_alpha   90.00
_cell.angle_beta   90.00
_cell.angle_gamma   90.00
#
_symmetry.space_group_name_H-M   'P 1'
#
loop_
_entity.id
_entity.type
_entity.pdbx_description
1 polymer ?
#
loop_
_entity_poly.entity_id
_entity_poly.type
_entity_poly.pdbx_seq_one_letter_code
_entity_poly.pdbx_strand_id
1 'polypeptide(L)' 'MTGLSKQSNPDQPLGGRYKILSQLAAGGFGQTYLAQDLHLPGRPKCVVKQLKPQVSDPQSLQIARRLFDTEAKV' A
#
# COMPACT_ATOMS: atom_id res chain seq x y z
N MET A 1 -9.58 -21.69 12.78
CA MET A 1 -9.01 -20.48 13.40
C MET A 1 -8.73 -19.48 12.29
N THR A 2 -9.32 -18.31 12.44
CA THR A 2 -9.64 -17.26 11.47
C THR A 2 -8.43 -16.64 10.79
N GLY A 3 -8.25 -16.92 9.49
CA GLY A 3 -7.40 -16.13 8.58
C GLY A 3 -8.28 -15.18 7.78
N LEU A 4 -8.84 -14.15 8.40
CA LEU A 4 -9.47 -13.05 7.68
C LEU A 4 -8.36 -12.25 7.01
N SER A 5 -8.04 -12.61 5.77
CA SER A 5 -7.40 -11.72 4.82
C SER A 5 -8.22 -10.43 4.81
N LYS A 6 -7.74 -9.39 5.50
CA LYS A 6 -8.29 -8.02 5.46
C LYS A 6 -8.22 -7.56 4.00
N GLN A 7 -9.26 -7.87 3.26
CA GLN A 7 -9.61 -7.24 2.01
C GLN A 7 -9.98 -5.82 2.43
N SER A 8 -9.24 -4.84 1.93
CA SER A 8 -9.54 -3.43 2.18
C SER A 8 -10.99 -3.20 1.76
N ASN A 9 -11.85 -2.86 2.73
CA ASN A 9 -13.23 -2.48 2.44
C ASN A 9 -13.17 -1.34 1.42
N PRO A 10 -13.80 -1.44 0.23
CA PRO A 10 -13.65 -0.44 -0.84
C PRO A 10 -14.09 0.96 -0.40
N ASP A 11 -14.93 1.04 0.64
CA ASP A 11 -15.41 2.29 1.23
C ASP A 11 -14.48 2.90 2.27
N GLN A 12 -13.44 2.19 2.74
CA GLN A 12 -12.48 2.72 3.72
C GLN A 12 -11.18 3.17 3.02
N PRO A 13 -10.87 4.49 3.02
CA PRO A 13 -9.64 4.98 2.42
C PRO A 13 -8.39 4.41 3.12
N LEU A 14 -7.39 4.03 2.34
CA LEU A 14 -6.10 3.58 2.87
C LEU A 14 -5.42 4.74 3.60
N GLY A 15 -5.05 4.50 4.87
CA GLY A 15 -4.50 5.52 5.75
C GLY A 15 -5.46 6.71 6.01
N GLY A 16 -6.76 6.54 5.77
CA GLY A 16 -7.76 7.62 5.86
C GLY A 16 -7.68 8.66 4.74
N ARG A 17 -6.69 8.57 3.84
CA ARG A 17 -6.40 9.59 2.82
C ARG A 17 -6.62 9.11 1.38
N TYR A 18 -6.32 7.85 1.09
CA TYR A 18 -6.25 7.39 -0.29
C TYR A 18 -7.43 6.46 -0.64
N LYS A 19 -8.31 6.91 -1.54
CA LYS A 19 -9.37 6.04 -2.07
C LYS A 19 -8.77 5.14 -3.14
N ILE A 20 -8.72 3.84 -2.90
CA ILE A 20 -8.22 2.87 -3.87
C ILE A 20 -9.19 2.78 -5.06
N LEU A 21 -8.66 2.94 -6.27
CA LEU A 21 -9.41 2.77 -7.53
C LEU A 21 -9.17 1.39 -8.15
N SER A 22 -7.92 0.94 -8.15
CA SER A 22 -7.53 -0.38 -8.64
C SER A 22 -6.18 -0.81 -8.09
N GLN A 23 -5.93 -2.12 -8.06
CA GLN A 23 -4.61 -2.68 -7.81
C GLN A 23 -3.81 -2.70 -9.11
N LEU A 24 -2.58 -2.19 -9.07
CA LEU A 24 -1.66 -2.15 -10.21
C LEU A 24 -0.67 -3.31 -10.18
N ALA A 25 -0.15 -3.64 -8.99
CA ALA A 25 0.80 -4.74 -8.81
C ALA A 25 0.74 -5.31 -7.39
N ALA A 26 1.17 -6.55 -7.23
CA ALA A 26 1.48 -7.15 -5.94
C ALA A 26 2.75 -7.99 -6.05
N GLY A 27 3.57 -7.97 -5.01
CA GLY A 27 4.81 -8.76 -4.93
C GLY A 27 5.17 -9.07 -3.48
N GLY A 28 6.32 -9.73 -3.26
CA GLY A 28 6.73 -10.21 -1.93
C GLY A 28 6.85 -9.13 -0.84
N PHE A 29 6.99 -7.86 -1.23
CA PHE A 29 7.21 -6.75 -0.31
C PHE A 29 5.95 -5.89 -0.09
N GLY A 30 4.90 -6.05 -0.90
CA GLY A 30 3.70 -5.24 -0.76
C GLY A 30 2.80 -5.19 -1.99
N GLN A 31 1.90 -4.21 -1.97
CA GLN A 31 0.91 -3.98 -3.03
C GLN A 31 1.02 -2.55 -3.54
N THR A 32 0.79 -2.36 -4.82
CA THR A 32 0.78 -1.06 -5.49
C THR A 32 -0.61 -0.80 -6.03
N TYR A 33 -1.15 0.38 -5.77
CA TYR A 33 -2.50 0.78 -6.14
C TYR A 33 -2.51 2.08 -6.94
N LEU A 34 -3.49 2.20 -7.84
CA LEU A 34 -3.96 3.48 -8.31
C LEU A 34 -5.01 3.98 -7.31
N ALA A 35 -4.86 5.21 -6.82
CA ALA A 35 -5.75 5.80 -5.83
C ALA A 35 -6.07 7.26 -6.15
N GLN A 36 -7.11 7.81 -5.52
CA GLN A 36 -7.32 9.26 -5.42
C GLN A 36 -6.85 9.76 -4.06
N ASP A 37 -6.12 10.87 -4.05
CA ASP A 37 -5.78 11.58 -2.82
C ASP A 37 -6.97 12.43 -2.38
N LEU A 38 -7.64 12.04 -1.30
CA LEU A 38 -8.84 12.73 -0.81
C LEU A 38 -8.52 14.03 -0.07
N HIS A 39 -7.25 14.25 0.31
CA HIS A 39 -6.84 15.45 1.05
C HIS A 39 -6.44 16.61 0.13
N LEU A 40 -6.24 16.35 -1.16
CA LEU A 40 -5.90 17.38 -2.15
C LEU A 40 -7.16 17.88 -2.88
N PRO A 41 -7.26 19.19 -3.15
CA PRO A 41 -8.35 19.73 -3.96
C PRO A 41 -8.36 19.07 -5.34
N GLY A 42 -9.56 18.78 -5.86
CA GLY A 42 -9.72 18.09 -7.15
C GLY A 42 -9.47 16.57 -7.12
N ARG A 43 -9.07 16.00 -5.97
CA ARG A 43 -8.90 14.55 -5.76
C ARG A 43 -8.06 13.87 -6.85
N PRO A 44 -6.83 14.34 -7.08
CA PRO A 44 -5.97 13.86 -8.15
C PRO A 44 -5.68 12.36 -7.99
N LYS A 45 -5.45 11.69 -9.12
CA LYS A 45 -5.00 10.30 -9.14
C LYS A 45 -3.52 10.24 -8.76
N CYS A 46 -3.16 9.26 -7.95
CA CYS A 46 -1.79 8.99 -7.50
C CYS A 46 -1.55 7.48 -7.40
N VAL A 47 -0.28 7.09 -7.36
CA VAL A 47 0.12 5.71 -7.10
C VAL A 47 0.47 5.57 -5.62
N VAL A 48 -0.12 4.58 -4.95
CA VAL A 48 0.15 4.30 -3.54
C VAL A 48 0.78 2.91 -3.43
N LYS A 49 1.99 2.83 -2.90
CA LYS A 49 2.62 1.57 -2.52
C LYS A 49 2.33 1.32 -1.04
N GLN A 50 1.73 0.18 -0.73
CA GLN A 50 1.51 -0.28 0.63
C GLN A 50 2.48 -1.42 0.93
N LEU A 51 3.40 -1.19 1.86
CA LEU A 51 4.23 -2.27 2.39
C LEU A 51 3.33 -3.26 3.15
N LYS A 52 3.31 -4.52 2.69
CA LYS A 52 2.56 -5.60 3.33
C LYS A 52 3.46 -6.84 3.36
N PRO A 53 4.37 -6.91 4.33
CA PRO A 53 5.29 -8.04 4.45
C PRO A 53 4.50 -9.31 4.70
N GLN A 54 4.75 -10.36 3.90
CA GLN A 54 4.24 -11.70 4.20
C GLN A 54 5.09 -12.45 5.23
N VAL A 55 6.27 -11.90 5.53
CA VAL A 55 7.24 -12.43 6.48
C VAL A 55 7.27 -11.52 7.72
N SER A 56 7.17 -12.15 8.88
CA SER A 56 7.32 -11.52 10.20
C SER A 56 8.77 -11.49 10.69
N ASP A 57 9.71 -12.01 9.90
CA ASP A 57 11.14 -11.97 10.21
C ASP A 57 11.68 -10.52 10.21
N PRO A 58 12.29 -10.06 11.32
CA PRO A 58 12.79 -8.69 11.45
C PRO A 58 13.81 -8.26 10.39
N GLN A 59 14.68 -9.16 9.91
CA GLN A 59 15.66 -8.82 8.87
C GLN A 59 14.99 -8.60 7.52
N SER A 60 14.03 -9.46 7.17
CA SER A 60 13.21 -9.33 5.97
C SER A 60 12.37 -8.05 5.99
N LEU A 61 11.84 -7.66 7.17
CA LEU A 61 11.14 -6.39 7.36
C LEU A 61 12.05 -5.17 7.13
N GLN A 62 13.28 -5.21 7.64
CA GLN A 62 14.27 -4.13 7.43
C GLN A 62 14.66 -4.00 5.95
N ILE A 63 14.88 -5.12 5.25
CA ILE A 63 15.19 -5.13 3.82
C ILE A 63 14.00 -4.58 3.03
N ALA A 64 12.79 -5.07 3.30
CA ALA A 64 11.57 -4.61 2.64
C ALA A 64 11.38 -3.09 2.84
N ARG A 65 11.62 -2.59 4.06
CA ARG A 65 11.54 -1.16 4.36
C ARG A 65 12.59 -0.36 3.58
N ARG A 66 13.84 -0.82 3.55
CA ARG A 66 14.92 -0.16 2.80
C ARG A 66 14.62 -0.09 1.31
N LEU A 67 14.18 -1.20 0.71
CA LEU A 67 13.83 -1.24 -0.71
C LEU A 67 12.66 -0.29 -1.02
N PHE A 68 11.65 -0.27 -0.17
CA PHE A 68 10.51 0.63 -0.28
C PHE A 68 10.91 2.11 -0.19
N ASP A 69 11.76 2.48 0.78
CA ASP A 69 12.22 3.86 0.97
C ASP A 69 13.11 4.36 -0.19
N THR A 70 13.71 3.44 -0.97
CA THR A 70 14.58 3.79 -2.10
C THR A 70 13.77 4.19 -3.35
N GLU A 71 12.59 3.60 -3.56
CA GLU A 71 11.73 3.93 -4.71
C GLU A 71 11.02 5.30 -4.57
N ALA A 72 10.99 5.88 -3.37
CA ALA A 72 10.36 7.18 -3.10
C ALA A 72 11.29 8.39 -3.33
N LYS A 73 12.55 8.17 -3.72
CA LYS A 73 13.58 9.22 -3.91
C LYS A 73 13.89 9.55 -5.38
N VAL A 74 13.09 9.08 -6.34
CA VAL A 74 13.31 9.31 -7.78
C VAL A 74 12.28 10.28 -8.33
#